data_AF-A0AAD3D6Z5-F1
#
_entry.id   AF-A0AAD3D6Z5-F1
#
_cell.length_a   1.000
_cell.length_b   1.000
_cell.length_c   1.000
_cell.angle_alpha   90.00
_cell.angle_beta   90.00
_cell.angle_gamma   90.00
#
_symmetry.space_group_name_H-M   'P 1'
#
loop_
_entity.id
_entity.type
_entity.pdbx_description
1 polymer ?
#
loop_
_entity_poly.entity_id
_entity_poly.type
_entity_poly.pdbx_seq_one_letter_code
_entity_poly.pdbx_strand_id
1 'polypeptide(L)'
;MPISKATRVKILLSGVALFAYTSFNEYEVPIQRQLSQREVPIEFVSMPRNLGAVIERAGCENGITWGSMKKLSDHELKNCKKVNNGRQRKLAKDSFVPLESFHAPPRKLKKNTEADSSDDTDESPYNEAAKKFIVVRNPYEKIASEYYDPIVGFQGDDKNKNSKVFFNEWIMSRLHNSNTADLSLKKHEKNVFEEEGHQDVRHYIAQVEYVFDKKGDRVVDYVLHYENLKQEFDELMNSLGLNVTLPPEYLEEENLKGERFTYKDMNNSTLAELNHLAGPDFDAFGYQVITGYHTPMTEDTNIASLMEGRKLFRHEDSYNPAANIGTCLKYHPMFGANCGERN
;
A
#
# COMPACT_ATOMS: atom_id res chain seq x y z
N MET A 1 -18.46 21.30 -76.93
CA MET A 1 -17.66 22.53 -77.02
C MET A 1 -17.98 23.40 -75.82
N PRO A 2 -16.98 23.84 -75.05
CA PRO A 2 -17.15 24.69 -73.88
C PRO A 2 -17.09 26.16 -74.29
N ILE A 3 -17.99 27.02 -73.79
CA ILE A 3 -17.76 28.46 -73.78
C ILE A 3 -18.17 29.04 -72.42
N SER A 4 -17.23 29.79 -71.89
CA SER A 4 -17.19 30.41 -70.58
C SER A 4 -17.84 31.79 -70.55
N LYS A 5 -18.08 32.23 -69.31
CA LYS A 5 -18.03 33.61 -68.77
C LYS A 5 -19.31 34.47 -68.79
N ALA A 6 -19.75 34.67 -67.54
CA ALA A 6 -20.00 35.94 -66.87
C ALA A 6 -21.39 36.57 -67.04
N THR A 7 -22.09 36.75 -65.91
CA THR A 7 -22.68 38.04 -65.52
C THR A 7 -22.85 38.10 -64.00
N ARG A 8 -22.47 39.26 -63.45
CA ARG A 8 -22.47 39.68 -62.05
C ARG A 8 -23.90 39.87 -61.52
N VAL A 9 -24.13 39.55 -60.25
CA VAL A 9 -25.06 40.34 -59.40
C VAL A 9 -24.40 40.57 -58.04
N LYS A 10 -24.26 41.86 -57.73
CA LYS A 10 -23.85 42.40 -56.42
C LYS A 10 -25.02 42.26 -55.45
N ILE A 11 -24.79 41.72 -54.26
CA ILE A 11 -25.62 42.03 -53.09
C ILE A 11 -24.69 42.56 -52.00
N LEU A 12 -24.83 43.86 -51.74
CA LEU A 12 -24.37 44.50 -50.52
C LEU A 12 -25.20 43.94 -49.36
N LEU A 13 -24.55 43.38 -48.35
CA LEU A 13 -25.08 43.36 -46.99
C LEU A 13 -23.97 43.85 -46.05
N SER A 14 -24.05 45.16 -45.81
CA SER A 14 -23.52 45.84 -44.64
C SER A 14 -24.23 45.29 -43.40
N GLY A 15 -23.55 44.41 -42.67
CA GLY A 15 -23.99 43.89 -41.37
C GLY A 15 -22.87 44.10 -40.37
N VAL A 16 -23.00 45.14 -39.57
CA VAL A 16 -22.15 45.51 -38.44
C VAL A 16 -21.97 44.31 -37.51
N ALA A 17 -20.79 43.68 -37.53
CA ALA A 17 -20.39 42.74 -36.49
C ALA A 17 -19.87 43.54 -35.30
N LEU A 18 -20.76 43.79 -34.34
CA LEU A 18 -20.39 44.30 -33.02
C LEU A 18 -19.50 43.24 -32.35
N PHE A 19 -18.21 43.53 -32.24
CA PHE A 19 -17.29 42.79 -31.39
C PHE A 19 -17.67 43.04 -29.93
N ALA A 20 -18.54 42.19 -29.37
CA ALA A 20 -18.63 42.01 -27.93
C ALA A 20 -17.44 41.14 -27.50
N TYR A 21 -16.31 41.80 -27.29
CA TYR A 21 -15.15 41.22 -26.60
C TYR A 21 -15.53 41.13 -25.12
N THR A 22 -16.34 40.14 -24.75
CA THR A 22 -16.42 39.72 -23.35
C THR A 22 -15.12 38.99 -23.07
N SER A 23 -14.13 39.74 -22.58
CA SER A 23 -12.96 39.19 -21.93
C SER A 23 -13.45 38.34 -20.76
N PHE A 24 -13.62 37.04 -21.01
CA PHE A 24 -13.56 36.06 -19.95
C PHE A 24 -12.12 36.11 -19.44
N ASN A 25 -11.87 37.03 -18.50
CA ASN A 25 -10.84 36.79 -17.50
C ASN A 25 -11.32 35.57 -16.74
N GLU A 26 -10.95 34.38 -17.22
CA GLU A 26 -10.74 33.24 -16.37
C GLU A 26 -9.69 33.69 -15.36
N TYR A 27 -10.17 34.30 -14.27
CA TYR A 27 -9.40 34.35 -13.04
C TYR A 27 -9.17 32.88 -12.70
N GLU A 28 -7.99 32.37 -13.06
CA GLU A 28 -7.39 31.23 -12.40
C GLU A 28 -7.42 31.58 -10.91
N VAL A 29 -8.45 31.12 -10.21
CA VAL A 29 -8.47 31.11 -8.77
C VAL A 29 -7.22 30.33 -8.40
N PRO A 30 -6.25 30.92 -7.68
CA PRO A 30 -5.11 30.18 -7.22
C PRO A 30 -5.66 28.96 -6.49
N ILE A 31 -5.32 27.76 -6.98
CA ILE A 31 -5.53 26.50 -6.26
C ILE A 31 -4.55 26.55 -5.08
N GLN A 32 -4.86 27.40 -4.11
CA GLN A 32 -4.17 27.57 -2.87
C GLN A 32 -5.22 27.97 -1.84
N ARG A 33 -5.62 26.95 -1.09
CA ARG A 33 -6.28 27.00 0.22
C ARG A 33 -7.68 27.61 0.26
N GLN A 34 -8.65 26.81 -0.18
CA GLN A 34 -9.92 26.70 0.56
C GLN A 34 -9.81 25.74 1.77
N LEU A 35 -8.60 25.48 2.28
CA LEU A 35 -8.38 24.89 3.61
C LEU A 35 -8.51 25.98 4.68
N SER A 36 -9.65 26.69 4.70
CA SER A 36 -9.91 27.69 5.73
C SER A 36 -10.81 27.09 6.80
N GLN A 37 -10.17 26.83 7.96
CA GLN A 37 -10.73 26.55 9.30
C GLN A 37 -10.84 25.07 9.73
N ARG A 38 -9.70 24.57 10.24
CA ARG A 38 -9.55 23.47 11.22
C ARG A 38 -9.97 22.06 10.78
N GLU A 39 -9.63 21.66 9.56
CA GLU A 39 -9.57 20.23 9.26
C GLU A 39 -8.26 19.67 9.81
N VAL A 40 -8.37 18.67 10.69
CA VAL A 40 -7.21 17.91 11.16
C VAL A 40 -6.59 17.25 9.92
N PRO A 41 -5.30 17.46 9.63
CA PRO A 41 -4.68 16.86 8.45
C PRO A 41 -4.83 15.34 8.51
N ILE A 42 -5.01 14.69 7.35
CA ILE A 42 -5.04 13.23 7.25
C ILE A 42 -3.82 12.72 6.48
N GLU A 43 -3.22 11.66 6.99
CA GLU A 43 -2.07 10.99 6.42
C GLU A 43 -2.34 9.52 6.10
N PHE A 44 -1.82 9.11 4.95
CA PHE A 44 -1.83 7.72 4.54
C PHE A 44 -0.52 7.04 4.96
N VAL A 45 -0.65 5.99 5.77
CA VAL A 45 0.45 5.08 6.10
C VAL A 45 0.52 4.03 4.98
N SER A 46 1.44 4.21 4.04
CA SER A 46 1.60 3.27 2.92
C SER A 46 2.31 1.99 3.37
N MET A 47 1.84 0.85 2.89
CA MET A 47 2.48 -0.44 3.13
C MET A 47 2.60 -1.19 1.80
N PRO A 48 3.67 -1.99 1.62
CA PRO A 48 3.81 -2.79 0.41
C PRO A 48 2.58 -3.65 0.12
N ARG A 49 2.20 -3.68 -1.16
CA ARG A 49 1.12 -4.50 -1.76
C ARG A 49 -0.32 -4.25 -1.29
N ASN A 50 -0.56 -3.10 -0.66
CA ASN A 50 -1.91 -2.70 -0.23
C ASN A 50 -2.44 -1.49 -1.01
N LEU A 51 -2.18 -1.45 -2.34
CA LEU A 51 -2.62 -0.39 -3.25
C LEU A 51 -2.15 1.03 -2.88
N GLY A 52 -1.03 1.15 -2.19
CA GLY A 52 -0.54 2.47 -1.75
C GLY A 52 -0.38 3.47 -2.90
N ALA A 53 0.19 3.04 -4.03
CA ALA A 53 0.34 3.90 -5.21
C ALA A 53 -0.99 4.42 -5.79
N VAL A 54 -2.08 3.64 -5.69
CA VAL A 54 -3.40 4.05 -6.17
C VAL A 54 -3.99 5.11 -5.25
N ILE A 55 -3.88 4.93 -3.93
CA ILE A 55 -4.36 5.89 -2.93
C ILE A 55 -3.59 7.19 -3.02
N GLU A 56 -2.26 7.11 -3.08
CA GLU A 56 -1.38 8.27 -3.23
C GLU A 56 -1.72 9.06 -4.51
N ARG A 57 -1.99 8.35 -5.62
CA ARG A 57 -2.44 8.97 -6.87
C ARG A 57 -3.81 9.63 -6.72
N ALA A 58 -4.78 8.97 -6.08
CA ALA A 58 -6.11 9.51 -5.85
C ALA A 58 -6.07 10.82 -5.04
N GLY A 59 -5.25 10.86 -3.98
CA GLY A 59 -4.98 12.09 -3.23
C GLY A 59 -4.39 13.18 -4.13
N CYS A 60 -3.31 12.84 -4.86
CA CYS A 60 -2.59 13.78 -5.73
C CYS A 60 -3.52 14.43 -6.77
N GLU A 61 -4.37 13.63 -7.44
CA GLU A 61 -5.32 14.11 -8.44
C GLU A 61 -6.39 15.07 -7.86
N ASN A 62 -6.57 15.08 -6.54
CA ASN A 62 -7.47 15.97 -5.79
C ASN A 62 -6.72 17.02 -4.95
N GLY A 63 -5.43 17.24 -5.22
CA GLY A 63 -4.62 18.27 -4.57
C GLY A 63 -4.19 17.92 -3.14
N ILE A 64 -4.26 16.65 -2.75
CA ILE A 64 -3.80 16.14 -1.45
C ILE A 64 -2.53 15.32 -1.66
N THR A 65 -1.50 15.56 -0.85
CA THR A 65 -0.27 14.77 -0.91
C THR A 65 -0.18 13.81 0.26
N TRP A 66 -0.01 12.54 -0.07
CA TRP A 66 0.12 11.45 0.88
C TRP A 66 1.37 10.63 0.60
N GLY A 67 1.91 10.02 1.65
CA GLY A 67 3.03 9.10 1.55
C GLY A 67 4.17 9.64 0.69
N SER A 68 4.54 8.89 -0.34
CA SER A 68 5.65 9.23 -1.25
C SER A 68 5.42 10.52 -2.05
N MET A 69 4.16 10.93 -2.27
CA MET A 69 3.80 12.09 -3.09
C MET A 69 4.12 13.42 -2.39
N LYS A 70 4.41 13.41 -1.08
CA LYS A 70 4.84 14.61 -0.36
C LYS A 70 6.17 15.19 -0.85
N LYS A 71 6.98 14.36 -1.51
CA LYS A 71 8.28 14.75 -2.07
C LYS A 71 8.17 15.40 -3.46
N LEU A 72 6.97 15.46 -4.02
CA LEU A 72 6.74 16.09 -5.32
C LEU A 72 6.83 17.61 -5.20
N SER A 73 7.49 18.24 -6.17
CA SER A 73 7.47 19.70 -6.32
C SER A 73 6.07 20.21 -6.70
N ASP A 74 5.79 21.49 -6.44
CA ASP A 74 4.53 22.13 -6.83
C ASP A 74 4.19 21.95 -8.32
N HIS A 75 5.21 21.97 -9.19
CA HIS A 75 5.03 21.74 -10.62
C HIS A 75 4.59 20.30 -10.92
N GLU A 76 5.09 19.32 -10.17
CA GLU A 76 4.70 17.92 -10.32
C GLU A 76 3.30 17.66 -9.77
N LEU A 77 2.93 18.30 -8.65
CA LEU A 77 1.58 18.24 -8.08
C LEU A 77 0.53 18.83 -9.03
N LYS A 78 0.81 19.97 -9.67
CA LYS A 78 -0.08 20.53 -10.72
C LYS A 78 -0.28 19.58 -11.90
N ASN A 79 0.61 18.61 -12.06
CA ASN A 79 0.61 17.67 -13.16
C ASN A 79 0.35 16.22 -12.70
N CYS A 80 -0.25 15.95 -11.53
CA CYS A 80 -0.48 14.57 -11.02
C CYS A 80 -1.06 13.61 -12.08
N LYS A 81 -2.04 14.06 -12.88
CA LYS A 81 -2.63 13.28 -13.99
C LYS A 81 -1.64 12.98 -15.14
N LYS A 82 -0.66 13.85 -15.36
CA LYS A 82 0.37 13.78 -16.41
C LYS A 82 1.70 13.22 -15.91
N VAL A 83 1.89 13.04 -14.60
CA VAL A 83 2.95 12.20 -14.03
C VAL A 83 2.60 10.76 -14.38
N ASN A 84 2.74 10.47 -15.66
CA ASN A 84 2.34 9.26 -16.35
C ASN A 84 2.99 8.05 -15.69
N ASN A 85 2.36 6.89 -15.88
CA ASN A 85 2.83 5.56 -15.49
C ASN A 85 4.32 5.31 -15.73
N GLY A 86 4.94 5.97 -16.72
CA GLY A 86 6.38 5.91 -16.97
C GLY A 86 7.23 6.56 -15.88
N ARG A 87 6.85 7.72 -15.33
CA ARG A 87 7.56 8.39 -14.24
C ARG A 87 7.14 7.87 -12.87
N GLN A 88 5.92 7.42 -12.64
CA GLN A 88 5.62 6.65 -11.41
C GLN A 88 6.33 5.30 -11.40
N ARG A 89 6.47 4.61 -12.55
CA ARG A 89 7.33 3.41 -12.64
C ARG A 89 8.81 3.74 -12.58
N LYS A 90 9.25 4.87 -13.14
CA LYS A 90 10.63 5.35 -13.05
C LYS A 90 10.93 5.95 -11.68
N LEU A 91 9.95 6.46 -10.94
CA LEU A 91 10.10 6.80 -9.53
C LEU A 91 10.00 5.52 -8.69
N ALA A 92 9.20 4.52 -9.06
CA ALA A 92 9.26 3.22 -8.38
C ALA A 92 10.57 2.45 -8.69
N LYS A 93 11.18 2.66 -9.86
CA LYS A 93 12.43 2.02 -10.31
C LYS A 93 13.69 2.82 -9.94
N ASP A 94 13.72 4.11 -10.20
CA ASP A 94 14.84 5.03 -9.93
C ASP A 94 14.73 5.69 -8.54
N SER A 95 13.53 5.75 -7.95
CA SER A 95 13.35 5.99 -6.50
C SER A 95 13.30 4.66 -5.74
N PHE A 96 14.30 3.83 -6.00
CA PHE A 96 15.01 3.13 -4.93
C PHE A 96 15.67 4.11 -3.94
N VAL A 97 15.56 5.43 -4.18
CA VAL A 97 15.63 6.48 -3.16
C VAL A 97 14.79 6.02 -1.95
N PRO A 98 15.33 6.11 -0.73
CA PRO A 98 14.75 5.46 0.43
C PRO A 98 13.33 6.00 0.71
N LEU A 99 12.32 5.25 0.27
CA LEU A 99 10.94 5.29 0.75
C LEU A 99 10.85 4.78 2.21
N GLU A 100 11.98 4.82 2.93
CA GLU A 100 12.22 4.14 4.20
C GLU A 100 11.18 4.51 5.25
N SER A 101 10.81 5.79 5.37
CA SER A 101 9.91 6.20 6.45
C SER A 101 8.45 5.86 6.19
N PHE A 102 7.99 6.01 4.94
CA PHE A 102 6.59 5.82 4.59
C PHE A 102 6.18 4.35 4.51
N HIS A 103 7.13 3.45 4.22
CA HIS A 103 6.91 2.00 4.18
C HIS A 103 7.48 1.27 5.41
N ALA A 104 7.88 1.99 6.46
CA ALA A 104 8.33 1.38 7.70
C ALA A 104 7.26 1.41 8.79
N PRO A 105 7.16 0.33 9.58
CA PRO A 105 6.36 0.35 10.81
C PRO A 105 6.98 1.32 11.85
N PRO A 106 6.19 1.90 12.76
CA PRO A 106 6.68 2.86 13.77
C PRO A 106 7.83 2.30 14.61
N ARG A 107 7.84 0.98 14.86
CA ARG A 107 8.87 0.32 15.66
C ARG A 107 10.26 0.36 15.01
N LYS A 108 10.30 0.43 13.68
CA LYS A 108 11.53 0.42 12.87
C LYS A 108 11.99 1.83 12.49
N LEU A 109 11.14 2.83 12.64
CA LEU A 109 11.55 4.22 12.56
C LEU A 109 12.50 4.52 13.71
N LYS A 110 13.66 5.11 13.38
CA LYS A 110 14.52 5.70 14.40
C LYS A 110 13.70 6.78 15.07
N LYS A 111 13.43 6.63 16.36
CA LYS A 111 13.02 7.78 17.15
C LYS A 111 14.16 8.78 16.98
N ASN A 112 13.84 9.99 16.56
CA ASN A 112 14.77 11.12 16.68
C ASN A 112 14.95 11.35 18.19
N THR A 113 15.71 10.47 18.83
CA THR A 113 16.18 10.63 20.19
C THR A 113 17.18 11.76 20.11
N GLU A 114 16.69 12.93 20.51
CA GLU A 114 17.48 14.04 21.06
C GLU A 114 18.27 14.86 20.02
N ALA A 115 17.65 15.97 19.64
CA ALA A 115 18.23 17.33 19.66
C ALA A 115 19.31 17.76 18.65
N ASP A 116 19.90 16.92 17.80
CA ASP A 116 21.14 17.34 17.09
C ASP A 116 21.13 17.33 15.55
N SER A 117 19.98 17.38 14.90
CA SER A 117 19.95 17.70 13.46
C SER A 117 18.94 18.79 13.16
N SER A 118 19.44 20.02 13.06
CA SER A 118 18.76 21.21 12.55
C SER A 118 18.45 21.14 11.03
N ASP A 119 18.49 19.95 10.45
CA ASP A 119 18.26 19.73 9.02
C ASP A 119 17.02 18.84 8.90
N ASP A 120 15.92 19.49 8.51
CA ASP A 120 14.73 19.01 7.80
C ASP A 120 14.37 17.51 7.88
N THR A 121 13.13 17.08 8.11
CA THR A 121 11.85 17.64 8.52
C THR A 121 10.97 16.40 8.80
N ASP A 122 10.10 16.52 9.78
CA ASP A 122 8.69 16.09 9.88
C ASP A 122 8.01 15.11 8.86
N GLU A 123 8.72 14.27 8.12
CA GLU A 123 8.16 13.37 7.09
C GLU A 123 7.79 11.98 7.63
N SER A 124 7.63 11.81 8.95
CA SER A 124 7.08 10.55 9.46
C SER A 124 5.59 10.48 9.11
N PRO A 125 5.09 9.36 8.54
CA PRO A 125 3.64 9.17 8.39
C PRO A 125 2.92 9.05 9.75
N TYR A 126 3.66 8.92 10.86
CA TYR A 126 3.12 8.77 12.20
C TYR A 126 3.10 10.08 13.00
N ASN A 127 3.11 11.24 12.33
CA ASN A 127 2.97 12.55 12.97
C ASN A 127 1.69 12.60 13.85
N GLU A 128 1.83 13.06 15.10
CA GLU A 128 0.73 13.13 16.07
C GLU A 128 -0.31 14.22 15.74
N ALA A 129 0.06 15.23 14.95
CA ALA A 129 -0.82 16.32 14.54
C ALA A 129 -1.86 15.92 13.47
N ALA A 130 -1.65 14.77 12.81
CA ALA A 130 -2.52 14.28 11.75
C ALA A 130 -3.30 13.04 12.17
N LYS A 131 -4.52 12.92 11.64
CA LYS A 131 -5.22 11.64 11.58
C LYS A 131 -4.52 10.72 10.59
N LYS A 132 -4.51 9.43 10.87
CA LYS A 132 -3.83 8.43 10.04
C LYS A 132 -4.80 7.40 9.55
N PHE A 133 -4.67 7.01 8.29
CA PHE A 133 -5.34 5.84 7.77
C PHE A 133 -4.36 4.90 7.07
N ILE A 134 -4.71 3.61 7.06
CA ILE A 134 -3.95 2.56 6.40
C ILE A 134 -4.93 1.61 5.72
N VAL A 135 -4.45 0.91 4.68
CA VAL A 135 -5.14 -0.24 4.11
C VAL A 135 -4.42 -1.50 4.58
N VAL A 136 -5.18 -2.42 5.17
CA VAL A 136 -4.74 -3.80 5.45
C VAL A 136 -5.39 -4.74 4.44
N ARG A 137 -4.78 -5.91 4.24
CA ARG A 137 -5.23 -6.93 3.28
C ARG A 137 -5.21 -8.29 3.95
N ASN A 138 -6.04 -9.23 3.51
CA ASN A 138 -5.94 -10.60 3.95
C ASN A 138 -4.49 -11.13 3.76
N PRO A 139 -3.83 -11.64 4.81
CA PRO A 139 -2.43 -12.06 4.73
C PRO A 139 -2.13 -13.06 3.61
N TYR A 140 -3.07 -13.97 3.33
CA TYR A 140 -2.93 -14.96 2.26
C TYR A 140 -2.98 -14.33 0.86
N GLU A 141 -3.88 -13.38 0.65
CA GLU A 141 -3.98 -12.66 -0.63
C GLU A 141 -2.78 -11.72 -0.83
N LYS A 142 -2.34 -11.06 0.25
CA LYS A 142 -1.16 -10.19 0.24
C LYS A 142 0.07 -10.98 -0.23
N ILE A 143 0.36 -12.14 0.38
CA ILE A 143 1.55 -12.93 0.04
C ILE A 143 1.47 -13.53 -1.37
N ALA A 144 0.28 -13.96 -1.83
CA ALA A 144 0.10 -14.42 -3.20
C ALA A 144 0.36 -13.28 -4.20
N SER A 145 -0.08 -12.06 -3.87
CA SER A 145 0.13 -10.89 -4.72
C SER A 145 1.61 -10.50 -4.87
N GLU A 146 2.47 -10.80 -3.89
CA GLU A 146 3.91 -10.54 -3.94
C GLU A 146 4.59 -11.34 -5.05
N TYR A 147 4.18 -12.60 -5.25
CA TYR A 147 4.71 -13.44 -6.33
C TYR A 147 4.59 -12.76 -7.71
N TYR A 148 3.50 -12.03 -7.89
CA TYR A 148 3.18 -11.31 -9.11
C TYR A 148 3.74 -9.89 -9.18
N ASP A 149 4.32 -9.37 -8.10
CA ASP A 149 4.91 -8.03 -8.09
C ASP A 149 5.98 -7.90 -9.19
N PRO A 150 5.95 -6.83 -10.01
CA PRO A 150 6.88 -6.65 -11.11
C PRO A 150 8.29 -6.26 -10.66
N ILE A 151 8.46 -5.75 -9.44
CA ILE A 151 9.73 -5.26 -8.89
C ILE A 151 10.36 -6.35 -8.01
N VAL A 152 9.65 -6.84 -7.00
CA VAL A 152 10.22 -7.76 -5.98
C VAL A 152 9.75 -9.21 -6.12
N GLY A 153 8.74 -9.46 -6.96
CA GLY A 153 8.14 -10.77 -7.15
C GLY A 153 9.04 -11.73 -7.93
N PHE A 154 8.50 -12.89 -8.31
CA PHE A 154 9.21 -13.84 -9.14
C PHE A 154 9.52 -13.23 -10.52
N GLN A 155 10.78 -13.27 -10.97
CA GLN A 155 11.24 -12.64 -12.23
C GLN A 155 11.51 -13.62 -13.38
N GLY A 156 11.17 -14.90 -13.23
CA GLY A 156 11.35 -15.88 -14.29
C GLY A 156 10.25 -15.85 -15.35
N ASP A 157 10.44 -16.66 -16.39
CA ASP A 157 9.50 -16.78 -17.51
C ASP A 157 8.11 -17.25 -17.05
N ASP A 158 7.09 -16.72 -17.71
CA ASP A 158 5.65 -17.04 -17.55
C ASP A 158 5.25 -17.50 -16.14
N LYS A 159 5.07 -16.54 -15.23
CA LYS A 159 4.69 -16.77 -13.82
C LYS A 159 3.52 -17.75 -13.64
N ASN A 160 2.62 -17.84 -14.62
CA ASN A 160 1.41 -18.66 -14.57
C ASN A 160 1.61 -20.10 -15.08
N LYS A 161 2.76 -20.41 -15.72
CA LYS A 161 3.09 -21.76 -16.19
C LYS A 161 3.98 -22.55 -15.24
N ASN A 162 4.42 -21.94 -14.15
CA ASN A 162 5.16 -22.66 -13.13
C ASN A 162 4.28 -23.70 -12.44
N SER A 163 4.88 -24.61 -11.67
CA SER A 163 4.10 -25.57 -10.89
C SER A 163 3.62 -24.94 -9.57
N LYS A 164 2.52 -25.45 -9.00
CA LYS A 164 2.10 -25.09 -7.63
C LYS A 164 3.21 -25.38 -6.61
N VAL A 165 4.01 -26.42 -6.84
CA VAL A 165 5.17 -26.76 -6.01
C VAL A 165 6.16 -25.59 -6.00
N PHE A 166 6.54 -25.10 -7.18
CA PHE A 166 7.47 -23.97 -7.30
C PHE A 166 6.91 -22.69 -6.68
N PHE A 167 5.62 -22.39 -6.88
CA PHE A 167 4.95 -21.25 -6.24
C PHE A 167 5.09 -21.29 -4.72
N ASN A 168 4.88 -22.46 -4.10
CA ASN A 168 5.03 -22.66 -2.67
C ASN A 168 6.49 -22.57 -2.19
N GLU A 169 7.42 -23.19 -2.91
CA GLU A 169 8.85 -23.10 -2.60
C GLU A 169 9.35 -21.65 -2.64
N TRP A 170 8.90 -20.89 -3.64
CA TRP A 170 9.22 -19.47 -3.74
C TRP A 170 8.70 -18.71 -2.52
N ILE A 171 7.42 -18.87 -2.15
CA ILE A 171 6.84 -18.18 -0.98
C ILE A 171 7.61 -18.56 0.29
N MET A 172 7.82 -19.85 0.53
CA MET A 172 8.54 -20.36 1.70
C MET A 172 9.94 -19.77 1.80
N SER A 173 10.67 -19.67 0.68
CA SER A 173 11.99 -19.05 0.66
C SER A 173 11.95 -17.60 1.14
N ARG A 174 10.90 -16.85 0.78
CA ARG A 174 10.74 -15.45 1.19
C ARG A 174 10.35 -15.30 2.66
N LEU A 175 9.42 -16.13 3.13
CA LEU A 175 9.00 -16.14 4.54
C LEU A 175 10.20 -16.45 5.45
N HIS A 176 10.99 -17.48 5.14
CA HIS A 176 12.17 -17.82 5.94
C HIS A 176 13.24 -16.72 5.94
N ASN A 177 13.52 -16.11 4.79
CA ASN A 177 14.50 -15.02 4.71
C ASN A 177 14.06 -13.80 5.53
N SER A 178 12.76 -13.55 5.61
CA SER A 178 12.20 -12.45 6.44
C SER A 178 12.37 -12.69 7.94
N ASN A 179 12.30 -13.94 8.40
CA ASN A 179 12.49 -14.31 9.81
C ASN A 179 13.95 -14.19 10.27
N THR A 180 14.90 -14.39 9.36
CA THR A 180 16.35 -14.34 9.68
C THR A 180 16.95 -12.94 9.57
N ALA A 181 16.26 -12.02 8.91
CA ALA A 181 16.72 -10.65 8.78
C ALA A 181 16.56 -9.95 10.13
N ASP A 182 17.63 -9.91 10.92
CA ASP A 182 17.81 -8.86 11.91
C ASP A 182 17.74 -7.53 11.16
N LEU A 183 16.54 -6.96 11.09
CA LEU A 183 16.22 -5.66 10.50
C LEU A 183 16.89 -4.52 11.29
N SER A 184 17.86 -4.80 12.18
CA SER A 184 18.85 -3.80 12.52
C SER A 184 19.39 -3.29 11.20
N LEU A 185 18.96 -2.08 10.83
CA LEU A 185 19.49 -1.26 9.75
C LEU A 185 20.95 -1.00 10.10
N LYS A 186 21.78 -2.05 10.07
CA LYS A 186 23.21 -1.93 10.23
C LYS A 186 23.59 -0.98 9.14
N LYS A 187 24.15 0.12 9.60
CA LYS A 187 24.61 1.30 8.88
C LYS A 187 25.75 0.90 7.92
N HIS A 188 25.48 -0.06 7.04
CA HIS A 188 26.40 -0.49 6.01
C HIS A 188 26.22 0.50 4.87
N GLU A 189 27.16 1.43 4.86
CA GLU A 189 27.84 1.97 3.68
C GLU A 189 26.96 1.98 2.42
N LYS A 190 26.63 3.20 1.99
CA LYS A 190 25.69 3.65 0.94
C LYS A 190 25.58 2.87 -0.38
N ASN A 191 26.30 1.77 -0.60
CA ASN A 191 26.42 1.09 -1.89
C ASN A 191 26.10 -0.42 -1.85
N VAL A 192 25.73 -1.02 -0.70
CA VAL A 192 25.54 -2.50 -0.62
C VAL A 192 24.14 -2.97 -1.05
N PHE A 193 23.15 -2.07 -1.13
CA PHE A 193 21.81 -2.46 -1.59
C PHE A 193 21.70 -2.71 -3.10
N GLU A 194 22.70 -2.34 -3.90
CA GLU A 194 22.60 -2.38 -5.37
C GLU A 194 23.13 -3.68 -6.00
N GLU A 195 24.00 -4.46 -5.35
CA GLU A 195 24.75 -5.50 -6.08
C GLU A 195 24.29 -6.95 -5.88
N GLU A 196 23.61 -7.33 -4.78
CA GLU A 196 23.25 -8.73 -4.57
C GLU A 196 21.87 -8.92 -3.93
N GLY A 197 20.81 -8.82 -4.74
CA GLY A 197 19.57 -9.59 -4.54
C GLY A 197 18.92 -9.51 -3.15
N HIS A 198 19.16 -8.43 -2.40
CA HIS A 198 18.60 -8.23 -1.07
C HIS A 198 17.08 -8.08 -1.21
N GLN A 199 16.43 -9.23 -1.03
CA GLN A 199 15.00 -9.39 -1.03
C GLN A 199 14.42 -8.39 -0.04
N ASP A 200 13.47 -7.57 -0.48
CA ASP A 200 12.89 -6.52 0.34
C ASP A 200 12.03 -7.15 1.46
N VAL A 201 12.69 -7.52 2.55
CA VAL A 201 12.11 -8.11 3.76
C VAL A 201 10.97 -7.26 4.34
N ARG A 202 10.87 -5.98 3.98
CA ARG A 202 9.78 -5.07 4.41
C ARG A 202 8.41 -5.54 3.91
N HIS A 203 8.37 -6.22 2.77
CA HIS A 203 7.15 -6.75 2.17
C HIS A 203 6.48 -7.84 3.02
N TYR A 204 7.28 -8.53 3.83
CA TYR A 204 6.87 -9.67 4.65
C TYR A 204 6.67 -9.30 6.13
N ILE A 205 6.78 -8.01 6.47
CA ILE A 205 6.43 -7.52 7.81
C ILE A 205 4.93 -7.69 8.03
N ALA A 206 4.56 -8.20 9.21
CA ALA A 206 3.18 -8.30 9.66
C ALA A 206 2.53 -6.91 9.69
N GLN A 207 1.30 -6.81 9.20
CA GLN A 207 0.61 -5.54 9.01
C GLN A 207 0.29 -4.85 10.34
N VAL A 208 0.11 -5.62 11.41
CA VAL A 208 -0.05 -5.13 12.79
C VAL A 208 1.09 -4.20 13.20
N GLU A 209 2.31 -4.45 12.69
CA GLU A 209 3.48 -3.64 13.00
C GLU A 209 3.34 -2.20 12.48
N TYR A 210 2.51 -1.96 11.46
CA TYR A 210 2.24 -0.61 10.94
C TYR A 210 1.14 0.12 11.71
N VAL A 211 0.33 -0.60 12.49
CA VAL A 211 -0.85 -0.06 13.19
C VAL A 211 -0.56 0.21 14.66
N PHE A 212 0.30 -0.60 15.29
CA PHE A 212 0.58 -0.56 16.71
C PHE A 212 2.04 -0.24 17.00
N ASP A 213 2.29 0.53 18.06
CA ASP A 213 3.65 0.89 18.47
C ASP A 213 4.34 -0.22 19.31
N LYS A 214 5.50 0.10 19.90
CA LYS A 214 6.25 -0.84 20.75
C LYS A 214 5.53 -1.22 22.05
N LYS A 215 4.60 -0.40 22.52
CA LYS A 215 3.80 -0.64 23.73
C LYS A 215 2.53 -1.43 23.42
N GLY A 216 2.18 -1.54 22.14
CA GLY A 216 0.91 -2.12 21.70
C GLY A 216 -0.21 -1.07 21.62
N ASP A 217 0.14 0.23 21.71
CA ASP A 217 -0.83 1.30 21.52
C ASP A 217 -1.10 1.48 20.02
N ARG A 218 -2.38 1.62 19.65
CA ARG A 218 -2.78 1.88 18.26
C ARG A 218 -2.40 3.32 17.89
N VAL A 219 -1.60 3.48 16.83
CA VAL A 219 -1.13 4.80 16.35
C VAL A 219 -1.76 5.24 15.03
N VAL A 220 -2.58 4.40 14.42
CA VAL A 220 -3.35 4.68 13.19
C VAL A 220 -4.84 4.81 13.52
N ASP A 221 -5.48 5.91 13.14
CA ASP A 221 -6.87 6.19 13.48
C ASP A 221 -7.86 5.32 12.68
N TYR A 222 -7.62 5.13 11.38
CA TYR A 222 -8.53 4.40 10.48
C TYR A 222 -7.82 3.22 9.82
N VAL A 223 -8.40 2.03 9.91
CA VAL A 223 -7.89 0.82 9.25
C VAL A 223 -8.94 0.38 8.26
N LEU A 224 -8.59 0.43 6.98
CA LEU A 224 -9.46 0.03 5.87
C LEU A 224 -9.07 -1.35 5.37
N HIS A 225 -10.03 -2.14 4.89
CA HIS A 225 -9.80 -3.47 4.35
C HIS A 225 -9.72 -3.42 2.83
N TYR A 226 -8.67 -4.01 2.28
CA TYR A 226 -8.44 -4.13 0.84
C TYR A 226 -9.69 -4.68 0.12
N GLU A 227 -10.28 -5.72 0.70
CA GLU A 227 -11.42 -6.46 0.14
C GLU A 227 -12.69 -5.60 0.04
N ASN A 228 -12.79 -4.55 0.85
CA ASN A 228 -13.90 -3.59 0.85
C ASN A 228 -13.42 -2.18 0.47
N LEU A 229 -12.22 -2.04 -0.10
CA LEU A 229 -11.48 -0.78 -0.10
C LEU A 229 -12.27 0.36 -0.73
N LYS A 230 -12.99 0.08 -1.83
CA LYS A 230 -13.81 1.11 -2.49
C LYS A 230 -14.78 1.76 -1.50
N GLN A 231 -15.56 0.92 -0.83
CA GLN A 231 -16.62 1.37 0.06
C GLN A 231 -16.03 2.05 1.29
N GLU A 232 -15.08 1.40 1.97
CA GLU A 232 -14.49 1.93 3.21
C GLU A 232 -13.70 3.22 2.97
N PHE A 233 -13.05 3.36 1.80
CA PHE A 233 -12.37 4.60 1.42
C PHE A 233 -13.35 5.73 1.13
N ASP A 234 -14.39 5.49 0.32
CA ASP A 234 -15.42 6.49 0.00
C ASP A 234 -16.13 6.96 1.29
N GLU A 235 -16.44 6.04 2.21
CA GLU A 235 -17.02 6.33 3.52
C GLU A 235 -16.09 7.19 4.39
N LEU A 236 -14.79 6.84 4.46
CA LEU A 236 -13.80 7.62 5.20
C LEU A 236 -13.66 9.04 4.62
N MET A 237 -13.47 9.18 3.32
CA MET A 237 -13.30 10.49 2.67
C MET A 237 -14.53 11.37 2.88
N ASN A 238 -15.73 10.81 2.72
CA ASN A 238 -16.97 11.53 3.00
C ASN A 238 -17.10 11.95 4.47
N SER A 239 -16.71 11.09 5.42
CA SER A 239 -16.73 11.42 6.85
C SER A 239 -15.79 12.57 7.22
N LEU A 240 -14.76 12.80 6.41
CA LEU A 240 -13.77 13.86 6.57
C LEU A 240 -14.10 15.10 5.72
N GLY A 241 -15.18 15.10 4.95
CA GLY A 241 -15.52 16.18 4.02
C GLY A 241 -14.60 16.27 2.80
N LEU A 242 -13.84 15.21 2.50
CA LEU A 242 -12.90 15.15 1.38
C LEU A 242 -13.61 14.59 0.14
N ASN A 243 -13.57 15.33 -0.96
CA ASN A 243 -14.06 14.86 -2.25
C ASN A 243 -12.95 14.10 -3.01
N VAL A 244 -12.55 12.95 -2.47
CA VAL A 244 -11.53 12.07 -3.06
C VAL A 244 -12.15 10.70 -3.29
N THR A 245 -12.02 10.18 -4.49
CA THR A 245 -12.49 8.83 -4.87
C THR A 245 -11.34 8.06 -5.50
N LEU A 246 -11.33 6.75 -5.30
CA LEU A 246 -10.34 5.90 -5.96
C LEU A 246 -10.60 5.83 -7.49
N PRO A 247 -9.55 5.81 -8.32
CA PRO A 247 -9.68 5.80 -9.78
C PRO A 247 -10.24 4.46 -10.28
N PRO A 248 -11.20 4.39 -11.22
CA PRO A 248 -11.88 3.13 -11.56
C PRO A 248 -10.95 1.99 -12.01
N GLU A 249 -9.76 2.32 -12.52
CA GLU A 249 -8.80 1.35 -13.06
C GLU A 249 -8.16 0.42 -12.01
N TYR A 250 -8.22 0.73 -10.69
CA TYR A 250 -7.61 -0.18 -9.69
C TYR A 250 -8.36 -1.51 -9.57
N LEU A 251 -9.64 -1.57 -9.95
CA LEU A 251 -10.44 -2.79 -9.99
C LEU A 251 -10.06 -3.70 -11.17
N GLU A 252 -9.33 -3.18 -12.17
CA GLU A 252 -8.95 -3.95 -13.35
C GLU A 252 -7.71 -4.83 -13.12
N GLU A 253 -6.85 -4.51 -12.14
CA GLU A 253 -5.73 -5.39 -11.77
C GLU A 253 -6.18 -6.75 -11.21
N GLU A 254 -7.39 -6.81 -10.63
CA GLU A 254 -8.03 -8.06 -10.19
C GLU A 254 -8.53 -8.90 -11.38
N ASN A 255 -8.81 -8.27 -12.52
CA ASN A 255 -9.36 -8.92 -13.72
C ASN A 255 -8.28 -9.36 -14.72
N LEU A 256 -7.02 -9.45 -14.29
CA LEU A 256 -5.92 -9.84 -15.18
C LEU A 256 -6.17 -11.25 -15.73
N LYS A 257 -6.33 -11.31 -17.06
CA LYS A 257 -6.69 -12.49 -17.85
C LYS A 257 -5.62 -13.59 -17.70
N GLY A 258 -5.94 -14.67 -16.98
CA GLY A 258 -5.13 -15.88 -16.89
C GLY A 258 -5.33 -16.63 -15.57
N GLU A 259 -4.95 -17.90 -15.55
CA GLU A 259 -4.91 -18.70 -14.32
C GLU A 259 -3.71 -18.24 -13.47
N ARG A 260 -3.94 -17.26 -12.59
CA ARG A 260 -2.96 -16.89 -11.57
C ARG A 260 -3.07 -17.83 -10.38
N PHE A 261 -1.92 -18.13 -9.78
CA PHE A 261 -1.89 -18.71 -8.45
C PHE A 261 -2.53 -17.78 -7.45
N THR A 262 -3.33 -18.37 -6.58
CA THR A 262 -3.98 -17.71 -5.46
C THR A 262 -3.53 -18.38 -4.17
N TYR A 263 -4.00 -17.89 -3.04
CA TYR A 263 -3.76 -18.59 -1.78
C TYR A 263 -4.33 -20.01 -1.74
N LYS A 264 -5.31 -20.33 -2.60
CA LYS A 264 -5.88 -21.69 -2.71
C LYS A 264 -4.88 -22.69 -3.32
N ASP A 265 -3.81 -22.20 -3.92
CA ASP A 265 -2.72 -23.00 -4.47
C ASP A 265 -1.57 -23.20 -3.47
N MET A 266 -1.68 -22.62 -2.27
CA MET A 266 -0.72 -22.84 -1.19
C MET A 266 -0.93 -24.20 -0.53
N ASN A 267 0.17 -24.88 -0.24
CA ASN A 267 0.17 -26.11 0.53
C ASN A 267 0.19 -25.80 2.03
N ASN A 268 0.03 -26.85 2.84
CA ASN A 268 -0.21 -26.73 4.27
C ASN A 268 1.01 -26.21 5.02
N SER A 269 2.20 -26.56 4.54
CA SER A 269 3.46 -26.06 5.11
C SER A 269 3.58 -24.55 4.91
N THR A 270 3.27 -24.05 3.70
CA THR A 270 3.23 -22.62 3.39
C THR A 270 2.17 -21.89 4.19
N LEU A 271 0.95 -22.44 4.30
CA LEU A 271 -0.11 -21.85 5.11
C LEU A 271 0.28 -21.81 6.59
N ALA A 272 0.90 -22.87 7.12
CA ALA A 272 1.33 -22.92 8.51
C ALA A 272 2.42 -21.87 8.82
N GLU A 273 3.40 -21.71 7.93
CA GLU A 273 4.45 -20.69 8.08
C GLU A 273 3.87 -19.28 8.00
N LEU A 274 2.94 -19.02 7.07
CA LEU A 274 2.26 -17.74 6.99
C LEU A 274 1.39 -17.47 8.22
N ASN A 275 0.68 -18.48 8.74
CA ASN A 275 -0.11 -18.36 9.97
C ASN A 275 0.78 -18.03 11.17
N HIS A 276 2.00 -18.56 11.21
CA HIS A 276 2.96 -18.22 12.25
C HIS A 276 3.40 -16.76 12.15
N LEU A 277 3.81 -16.31 10.96
CA LEU A 277 4.31 -14.95 10.72
C LEU A 277 3.23 -13.88 10.87
N ALA A 278 2.06 -14.09 10.26
CA ALA A 278 0.97 -13.14 10.19
C ALA A 278 -0.14 -13.40 11.23
N GLY A 279 0.08 -14.31 12.18
CA GLY A 279 -0.86 -14.64 13.27
C GLY A 279 -1.54 -13.41 13.89
N PRO A 280 -0.76 -12.39 14.33
CA PRO A 280 -1.30 -11.16 14.88
C PRO A 280 -2.22 -10.36 13.94
N ASP A 281 -2.01 -10.44 12.62
CA ASP A 281 -2.86 -9.73 11.64
C ASP A 281 -4.26 -10.34 11.59
N PHE A 282 -4.38 -11.66 11.72
CA PHE A 282 -5.67 -12.34 11.72
C PHE A 282 -6.53 -11.87 12.89
N ASP A 283 -5.95 -11.83 14.08
CA ASP A 283 -6.63 -11.38 15.29
C ASP A 283 -6.95 -9.88 15.24
N ALA A 284 -5.97 -9.05 14.85
CA ALA A 284 -6.10 -7.59 14.89
C ALA A 284 -7.11 -7.04 13.87
N PHE A 285 -7.26 -7.71 12.72
CA PHE A 285 -8.08 -7.23 11.60
C PHE A 285 -9.27 -8.16 11.27
N GLY A 286 -9.54 -9.15 12.12
CA GLY A 286 -10.70 -10.03 11.97
C GLY A 286 -10.65 -10.95 10.75
N TYR A 287 -9.45 -11.28 10.26
CA TYR A 287 -9.31 -12.26 9.18
C TYR A 287 -9.41 -13.69 9.72
N GLN A 288 -10.00 -14.57 8.93
CA GLN A 288 -10.09 -15.99 9.28
C GLN A 288 -8.77 -16.70 9.01
N VAL A 289 -8.28 -17.42 10.01
CA VAL A 289 -7.15 -18.34 9.86
C VAL A 289 -7.64 -19.60 9.14
N ILE A 290 -6.98 -19.98 8.04
CA ILE A 290 -7.19 -21.26 7.39
C ILE A 290 -6.47 -22.33 8.22
N THR A 291 -7.26 -23.05 9.02
CA THR A 291 -6.83 -24.24 9.76
C THR A 291 -7.33 -25.49 9.06
N GLY A 292 -6.52 -26.55 8.96
CA GLY A 292 -7.07 -27.89 8.75
C GLY A 292 -6.90 -28.54 7.38
N TYR A 293 -5.82 -28.26 6.66
CA TYR A 293 -5.35 -29.26 5.70
C TYR A 293 -4.33 -30.17 6.40
N HIS A 294 -4.80 -31.28 6.93
CA HIS A 294 -3.95 -32.45 7.12
C HIS A 294 -3.90 -33.15 5.76
N THR A 295 -2.91 -32.85 4.91
CA THR A 295 -2.42 -33.95 4.07
C THR A 295 -1.76 -34.93 5.03
N PRO A 296 -2.15 -36.21 5.06
CA PRO A 296 -1.28 -37.20 5.67
C PRO A 296 0.07 -37.05 4.96
N MET A 297 1.10 -36.66 5.70
CA MET A 297 2.45 -36.66 5.16
C MET A 297 2.71 -38.10 4.75
N THR A 298 2.70 -38.38 3.45
CA THR A 298 3.24 -39.63 2.94
C THR A 298 4.69 -39.66 3.39
N GLU A 299 5.10 -40.75 4.06
CA GLU A 299 6.34 -40.93 4.83
C GLU A 299 7.67 -40.63 4.11
N ASP A 300 7.64 -40.20 2.85
CA ASP A 300 8.83 -40.05 2.01
C ASP A 300 9.48 -38.66 2.03
N THR A 301 8.92 -37.65 2.73
CA THR A 301 9.62 -36.37 2.94
C THR A 301 10.32 -36.37 4.29
N ASN A 302 11.63 -36.62 4.27
CA ASN A 302 12.49 -36.74 5.44
C ASN A 302 12.48 -35.47 6.32
N ILE A 303 11.61 -35.45 7.34
CA ILE A 303 11.44 -34.37 8.34
C ILE A 303 12.73 -34.10 9.12
N ALA A 304 13.66 -35.05 9.20
CA ALA A 304 14.93 -34.87 9.89
C ALA A 304 15.77 -33.72 9.28
N SER A 305 15.74 -33.57 7.95
CA SER A 305 16.46 -32.50 7.24
C SER A 305 15.91 -31.09 7.53
N LEU A 306 14.62 -30.97 7.84
CA LEU A 306 13.97 -29.69 8.19
C LEU A 306 14.11 -29.34 9.68
N MET A 307 14.35 -30.33 10.54
CA MET A 307 14.46 -30.15 11.99
C MET A 307 15.91 -29.93 12.46
N GLU A 308 16.92 -30.43 11.74
CA GLU A 308 18.33 -30.19 12.08
C GLU A 308 18.74 -28.71 11.90
N GLY A 309 18.10 -27.97 11.01
CA GLY A 309 18.26 -26.51 10.90
C GLY A 309 17.66 -25.71 12.08
N ARG A 310 16.79 -26.31 12.91
CA ARG A 310 16.03 -25.62 13.97
C ARG A 310 16.66 -25.67 15.36
N LYS A 311 17.73 -26.44 15.59
CA LYS A 311 18.40 -26.51 16.90
C LYS A 311 19.31 -25.32 17.22
N LEU A 312 19.57 -24.42 16.28
CA LEU A 312 20.46 -23.27 16.46
C LEU A 312 19.78 -21.98 16.94
N PHE A 313 18.45 -21.95 17.06
CA PHE A 313 17.73 -20.71 17.35
C PHE A 313 16.64 -20.92 18.41
N ARG A 314 17.06 -21.06 19.68
CA ARG A 314 16.24 -20.63 20.81
C ARG A 314 16.83 -19.31 21.33
N HIS A 315 16.21 -18.20 20.97
CA HIS A 315 16.26 -17.00 21.80
C HIS A 315 15.02 -17.05 22.70
N GLU A 316 15.24 -17.26 23.99
CA GLU A 316 14.21 -17.18 25.02
C GLU A 316 13.87 -15.71 25.28
N ASP A 317 12.94 -15.15 24.51
CA ASP A 317 12.19 -13.95 24.89
C ASP A 317 10.73 -14.16 24.46
N SER A 318 9.94 -14.74 25.35
CA SER A 318 8.54 -15.10 25.09
C SER A 318 7.65 -13.86 25.09
N TYR A 319 7.39 -13.30 23.90
CA TYR A 319 6.25 -12.42 23.67
C TYR A 319 4.96 -13.26 23.74
N ASN A 320 4.12 -12.99 24.73
CA ASN A 320 2.81 -13.63 24.91
C ASN A 320 1.69 -12.66 24.49
N PRO A 321 1.15 -12.74 23.27
CA PRO A 321 0.11 -11.84 22.81
C PRO A 321 -1.22 -11.99 23.58
N ALA A 322 -1.44 -13.08 24.30
CA ALA A 322 -2.67 -13.29 25.07
C ALA A 322 -2.74 -12.45 26.36
N ALA A 323 -1.62 -11.88 26.83
CA ALA A 323 -1.59 -11.11 28.09
C ALA A 323 -2.13 -9.67 27.96
N ASN A 324 -2.30 -9.13 26.75
CA ASN A 324 -2.73 -7.74 26.52
C ASN A 324 -4.14 -7.58 25.93
N ILE A 325 -4.91 -8.68 25.78
CA ILE A 325 -6.30 -8.62 25.30
C ILE A 325 -7.24 -7.98 26.35
N GLY A 326 -6.81 -7.88 27.61
CA GLY A 326 -7.60 -7.31 28.71
C GLY A 326 -7.88 -5.80 28.63
N THR A 327 -7.22 -5.05 27.74
CA THR A 327 -7.35 -3.58 27.66
C THR A 327 -8.15 -3.06 26.46
N CYS A 328 -8.63 -3.92 25.56
CA CYS A 328 -9.44 -3.51 24.40
C CYS A 328 -10.93 -3.26 24.71
N LEU A 329 -11.42 -3.50 25.93
CA LEU A 329 -12.85 -3.39 26.27
C LEU A 329 -13.34 -1.98 26.66
N LYS A 330 -12.65 -0.91 26.26
CA LYS A 330 -12.96 0.44 26.77
C LYS A 330 -12.98 1.59 25.74
N TYR A 331 -13.46 1.37 24.52
CA TYR A 331 -13.88 2.51 23.68
C TYR A 331 -15.17 2.22 22.89
N HIS A 332 -16.06 3.21 22.91
CA HIS A 332 -17.47 3.22 22.51
C HIS A 332 -17.76 2.87 21.03
N PRO A 333 -19.02 2.53 20.68
CA PRO A 333 -19.42 2.00 19.38
C PRO A 333 -19.81 3.13 18.41
N MET A 334 -19.31 3.07 17.16
CA MET A 334 -19.94 3.75 16.03
C MET A 334 -20.42 2.83 14.91
N PHE A 335 -20.24 1.51 15.02
CA PHE A 335 -20.90 0.57 14.12
C PHE A 335 -21.44 -0.61 14.92
N GLY A 336 -22.77 -0.70 14.98
CA GLY A 336 -23.48 -1.79 15.64
C GLY A 336 -23.34 -3.08 14.84
N ALA A 337 -22.45 -3.95 15.27
CA ALA A 337 -22.51 -5.37 14.97
C ALA A 337 -22.78 -6.12 16.27
N ASN A 338 -23.96 -6.75 16.36
CA ASN A 338 -24.32 -7.64 17.46
C ASN A 338 -23.39 -8.87 17.44
N CYS A 339 -22.46 -8.94 18.38
CA CYS A 339 -21.81 -10.20 18.74
C CYS A 339 -22.81 -11.03 19.57
N GLY A 340 -23.54 -11.92 18.89
CA GLY A 340 -24.38 -12.90 19.57
C GLY A 340 -23.52 -13.92 20.32
N GLU A 341 -23.75 -14.01 21.63
CA GLU A 341 -23.27 -15.12 22.47
C GLU A 341 -23.85 -16.44 21.95
N ARG A 342 -22.99 -17.45 21.75
CA ARG A 342 -23.42 -18.85 21.67
C ARG A 342 -22.99 -19.54 22.95
N ASN A 343 -23.97 -20.11 23.64
CA ASN A 343 -23.80 -21.11 24.71
C ASN A 343 -23.15 -22.38 24.18
#